data_AF-A0A434GDH3-F1
#
_entry.id   AF-A0A434GDH3-F1
#
_cell.length_a   1.000
_cell.length_b   1.000
_cell.length_c   1.000
_cell.angle_alpha   90.00
_cell.angle_beta   90.00
_cell.angle_gamma   90.00
#
_symmetry.space_group_name_H-M   'P 1'
#
loop_
_entity.id
_entity.type
_entity.pdbx_description
1 polymer ?
#
loop_
_entity_poly.entity_id
_entity_poly.type
_entity_poly.pdbx_seq_one_letter_code
_entity_poly.pdbx_strand_id
1 'polypeptide(L)'
;MTQQDETVTAELLMDRLQEEARRSGDARPVATLARVVEACDEILSGAAVRRAKAAKEDWRIFDPDFVKLTPRVIGLYVRLRARLDRGPTSWTGPYPTTIRGWRDLAEYVRLRAAEAHRPGRPKRPAPSSRKADEIVDGIENLHDRAQLREVVAKGREAKRQLDIMTEALRKYPEIDIEALREGRSFAAKVQGPQAQSAIGPEDVKLIRRLVARLRDSDELDEFDLIYRGGRVKREGGLDLVPPEEMRLLERLAGLEGTAEED
;
A
#
# COMPACT_ATOMS: atom_id res chain seq x y z
N MET A 1 -12.52 -32.63 27.56
CA MET A 1 -13.47 -31.86 26.74
C MET A 1 -12.88 -30.50 26.48
N THR A 2 -12.08 -30.36 25.42
CA THR A 2 -11.52 -29.08 24.97
C THR A 2 -12.49 -28.50 23.94
N GLN A 3 -13.25 -27.49 24.36
CA GLN A 3 -13.97 -26.61 23.44
C GLN A 3 -12.93 -25.95 22.54
N GLN A 4 -12.88 -26.39 21.28
CA GLN A 4 -12.25 -25.61 20.23
C GLN A 4 -13.15 -24.40 20.03
N ASP A 5 -12.71 -23.22 20.44
CA ASP A 5 -13.30 -21.96 19.99
C ASP A 5 -13.19 -21.93 18.46
N GLU A 6 -14.27 -22.34 17.78
CA GLU A 6 -14.44 -22.06 16.36
C GLU A 6 -14.36 -20.55 16.20
N THR A 7 -13.23 -20.05 15.70
CA THR A 7 -13.10 -18.64 15.35
C THR A 7 -14.13 -18.34 14.26
N VAL A 8 -15.27 -17.76 14.65
CA VAL A 8 -16.36 -17.39 13.75
C VAL A 8 -15.79 -16.41 12.72
N THR A 9 -15.63 -16.87 11.48
CA THR A 9 -15.20 -16.03 10.37
C THR A 9 -16.39 -15.25 9.81
N ALA A 10 -16.12 -14.10 9.19
CA ALA A 10 -17.19 -13.32 8.55
C ALA A 10 -17.90 -14.12 7.43
N GLU A 11 -17.17 -15.04 6.81
CA GLU A 11 -17.65 -16.01 5.82
C GLU A 11 -18.73 -16.93 6.39
N LEU A 12 -18.39 -17.70 7.42
CA LEU A 12 -19.30 -18.67 8.04
C LEU A 12 -20.57 -18.00 8.58
N LEU A 13 -20.43 -16.81 9.16
CA LEU A 13 -21.58 -16.06 9.66
C LEU A 13 -22.51 -15.62 8.52
N MET A 14 -21.98 -15.14 7.40
CA MET A 14 -22.79 -14.71 6.26
C MET A 14 -23.47 -15.89 5.56
N ASP A 15 -22.77 -17.02 5.43
CA ASP A 15 -23.34 -18.23 4.83
C ASP A 15 -24.52 -18.74 5.67
N ARG A 16 -24.36 -18.77 7.00
CA ARG A 16 -25.46 -19.10 7.93
C ARG A 16 -26.65 -18.16 7.78
N LEU A 17 -26.41 -16.84 7.72
CA LEU A 17 -27.48 -15.84 7.56
C LEU A 17 -28.21 -15.98 6.22
N GLN A 18 -27.48 -16.31 5.14
CA GLN A 18 -28.09 -16.55 3.84
C GLN A 18 -28.92 -17.83 3.83
N GLU A 19 -28.47 -18.90 4.49
CA GLU A 19 -29.25 -20.13 4.64
C GLU A 19 -30.51 -19.91 5.47
N GLU A 20 -30.42 -19.21 6.60
CA GLU A 20 -31.57 -18.85 7.43
C GLU A 20 -32.58 -18.02 6.65
N ALA A 21 -32.11 -17.03 5.89
CA ALA A 21 -32.96 -16.21 5.02
C ALA A 21 -33.64 -17.03 3.91
N ARG A 22 -32.92 -17.99 3.30
CA ARG A 22 -33.49 -18.91 2.29
C ARG A 22 -34.55 -19.82 2.89
N ARG A 23 -34.33 -20.34 4.11
CA ARG A 23 -35.32 -21.19 4.83
C ARG A 23 -36.58 -20.43 5.22
N SER A 24 -36.45 -19.12 5.51
CA SER A 24 -37.58 -18.26 5.85
C SER A 24 -38.49 -17.93 4.65
N GLY A 25 -38.06 -18.17 3.41
CA GLY A 25 -38.86 -17.94 2.20
C GLY A 25 -39.07 -16.47 1.80
N ASP A 26 -38.61 -15.50 2.57
CA ASP A 26 -38.64 -14.08 2.19
C ASP A 26 -37.40 -13.72 1.35
N ALA A 27 -37.63 -13.18 0.15
CA ALA A 27 -36.56 -12.78 -0.77
C ALA A 27 -35.86 -11.47 -0.36
N ARG A 28 -36.50 -10.63 0.47
CA ARG A 28 -35.98 -9.30 0.84
C ARG A 28 -34.72 -9.38 1.74
N PRO A 29 -34.66 -10.25 2.76
CA PRO A 29 -33.45 -10.47 3.55
C PRO A 29 -32.28 -10.95 2.70
N VAL A 30 -32.49 -11.91 1.78
CA VAL A 30 -31.43 -12.47 0.93
C VAL A 30 -30.79 -11.38 0.05
N ALA A 31 -31.60 -10.57 -0.62
CA ALA A 31 -31.11 -9.45 -1.44
C ALA A 31 -30.36 -8.41 -0.60
N THR A 32 -30.83 -8.15 0.62
CA THR A 32 -30.19 -7.20 1.54
C THR A 32 -28.82 -7.70 1.99
N LEU A 33 -28.71 -8.98 2.38
CA LEU A 33 -27.44 -9.62 2.75
C LEU A 33 -26.44 -9.56 1.59
N ALA A 34 -26.86 -9.90 0.38
CA ALA A 34 -26.02 -9.83 -0.82
C ALA A 34 -25.47 -8.41 -1.06
N ARG A 35 -26.30 -7.37 -0.92
CA ARG A 35 -25.86 -5.97 -1.05
C ARG A 35 -24.86 -5.56 0.03
N VAL A 36 -25.04 -6.01 1.28
CA VAL A 36 -24.07 -5.75 2.36
C VAL A 36 -22.70 -6.35 1.98
N VAL A 37 -22.69 -7.60 1.51
CA VAL A 37 -21.46 -8.29 1.10
C VAL A 37 -20.78 -7.54 -0.04
N GLU A 38 -21.53 -7.22 -1.10
CA GLU A 38 -21.00 -6.49 -2.25
C GLU A 38 -20.49 -5.11 -1.87
N ALA A 39 -21.19 -4.37 -1.01
CA ALA A 39 -20.75 -3.07 -0.52
C ALA A 39 -19.44 -3.16 0.28
N CYS A 40 -19.35 -4.11 1.22
CA CYS A 40 -18.12 -4.33 1.99
C CYS A 40 -16.94 -4.69 1.07
N ASP A 41 -17.16 -5.57 0.09
CA ASP A 41 -16.12 -6.00 -0.84
C ASP A 41 -15.67 -4.85 -1.77
N GLU A 42 -16.59 -4.01 -2.26
CA GLU A 42 -16.24 -2.85 -3.11
C GLU A 42 -15.53 -1.72 -2.34
N ILE A 43 -15.88 -1.50 -1.06
CA ILE A 43 -15.19 -0.54 -0.20
C ILE A 43 -13.77 -1.04 0.10
N LEU A 44 -13.62 -2.29 0.57
CA LEU A 44 -12.33 -2.84 0.97
C LEU A 44 -11.36 -3.04 -0.20
N SER A 45 -11.87 -3.25 -1.42
CA SER A 45 -11.06 -3.35 -2.65
C SER A 45 -10.69 -1.99 -3.28
N GLY A 46 -11.14 -0.88 -2.69
CA GLY A 46 -10.96 0.47 -3.24
C GLY A 46 -11.76 0.73 -4.53
N ALA A 47 -12.68 -0.17 -4.90
CA ALA A 47 -13.59 0.06 -6.03
C ALA A 47 -14.54 1.23 -5.76
N ALA A 48 -14.96 1.40 -4.50
CA ALA A 48 -15.77 2.53 -4.07
C ALA A 48 -15.07 3.88 -4.32
N VAL A 49 -13.77 3.97 -4.01
CA VAL A 49 -12.94 5.16 -4.30
C VAL A 49 -12.90 5.46 -5.79
N ARG A 50 -12.69 4.43 -6.63
CA ARG A 50 -12.65 4.61 -8.10
C ARG A 50 -13.99 5.12 -8.64
N ARG A 51 -15.11 4.57 -8.17
CA ARG A 51 -16.46 5.02 -8.57
C ARG A 51 -16.73 6.46 -8.10
N ALA A 52 -16.39 6.80 -6.85
CA ALA A 52 -16.57 8.14 -6.32
C ALA A 52 -15.72 9.18 -7.10
N LYS A 53 -14.47 8.85 -7.43
CA LYS A 53 -13.61 9.69 -8.28
C LYS A 53 -14.21 9.91 -9.68
N ALA A 54 -14.69 8.84 -10.32
CA ALA A 54 -15.34 8.94 -11.63
C ALA A 54 -16.60 9.81 -11.59
N ALA A 55 -17.33 9.75 -10.48
CA ALA A 55 -18.54 10.55 -10.22
C ALA A 55 -18.26 12.01 -9.78
N LYS A 56 -16.99 12.39 -9.56
CA LYS A 56 -16.59 13.67 -8.95
C LYS A 56 -17.20 13.91 -7.55
N GLU A 57 -17.44 12.83 -6.80
CA GLU A 57 -17.89 12.90 -5.41
C GLU A 57 -16.71 12.79 -4.43
N ASP A 58 -16.99 13.02 -3.14
CA ASP A 58 -15.98 12.89 -2.08
C ASP A 58 -15.54 11.43 -1.91
N TRP A 59 -14.41 11.10 -2.53
CA TRP A 59 -13.83 9.77 -2.56
C TRP A 59 -13.09 9.43 -1.28
N ARG A 60 -12.69 10.42 -0.47
CA ARG A 60 -11.89 10.21 0.75
C ARG A 60 -12.67 9.43 1.81
N ILE A 61 -14.00 9.57 1.80
CA ILE A 61 -14.91 8.88 2.71
C ILE A 61 -14.92 7.35 2.47
N PHE A 62 -14.47 6.90 1.30
CA PHE A 62 -14.42 5.49 0.91
C PHE A 62 -13.01 4.91 0.91
N ASP A 63 -12.00 5.69 1.30
CA ASP A 63 -10.61 5.26 1.23
C ASP A 63 -10.32 4.22 2.32
N PRO A 64 -10.03 2.95 1.97
CA PRO A 64 -9.79 1.90 2.94
C PRO A 64 -8.51 2.12 3.77
N ASP A 65 -7.57 2.95 3.31
CA ASP A 65 -6.32 3.22 4.02
C ASP A 65 -6.53 4.19 5.20
N PHE A 66 -7.56 5.04 5.13
CA PHE A 66 -7.85 6.08 6.14
C PHE A 66 -9.17 5.86 6.88
N VAL A 67 -10.14 5.19 6.27
CA VAL A 67 -11.50 5.08 6.81
C VAL A 67 -11.83 3.64 7.19
N LYS A 68 -12.19 3.44 8.46
CA LYS A 68 -12.67 2.14 8.96
C LYS A 68 -14.03 1.79 8.36
N LEU A 69 -14.19 0.52 7.98
CA LEU A 69 -15.46 -0.01 7.52
C LEU A 69 -16.51 0.08 8.64
N THR A 70 -17.55 0.87 8.43
CA THR A 70 -18.67 1.04 9.38
C THR A 70 -20.01 1.00 8.66
N PRO A 71 -21.12 0.71 9.36
CA PRO A 71 -22.47 0.77 8.78
C PRO A 71 -22.80 2.11 8.10
N ARG A 72 -22.21 3.22 8.60
CA ARG A 72 -22.37 4.56 8.01
C ARG A 72 -21.73 4.65 6.63
N VAL A 73 -20.50 4.16 6.49
CA VAL A 73 -19.75 4.15 5.21
C VAL A 73 -20.46 3.26 4.19
N ILE A 74 -20.95 2.09 4.63
CA ILE A 74 -21.75 1.19 3.78
C ILE A 74 -23.02 1.90 3.28
N GLY A 75 -23.77 2.57 4.16
CA GLY A 75 -24.97 3.31 3.75
C GLY A 75 -24.67 4.52 2.85
N LEU A 76 -23.52 5.18 3.00
CA LEU A 76 -23.05 6.22 2.07
C LEU A 76 -22.75 5.62 0.69
N TYR A 77 -22.12 4.45 0.66
CA TYR A 77 -21.79 3.76 -0.59
C TYR A 77 -23.03 3.29 -1.34
N VAL A 78 -24.01 2.72 -0.64
CA VAL A 78 -25.31 2.34 -1.22
C VAL A 78 -26.00 3.55 -1.85
N ARG A 79 -25.98 4.72 -1.19
CA ARG A 79 -26.54 5.96 -1.74
C ARG A 79 -25.79 6.49 -2.95
N LEU A 80 -24.46 6.48 -2.92
CA LEU A 80 -23.62 6.82 -4.06
C LEU A 80 -24.01 5.96 -5.27
N ARG A 81 -24.10 4.65 -5.06
CA ARG A 81 -24.40 3.71 -6.14
C ARG A 81 -25.82 3.85 -6.67
N ALA A 82 -26.81 4.03 -5.78
CA ALA A 82 -28.19 4.30 -6.18
C ALA A 82 -28.32 5.57 -7.05
N ARG A 83 -27.46 6.57 -6.84
CA ARG A 83 -27.41 7.80 -7.66
C ARG A 83 -26.74 7.57 -9.02
N LEU A 84 -25.69 6.75 -9.05
CA LEU A 84 -24.93 6.46 -10.27
C LEU A 84 -25.67 5.55 -11.25
N ASP A 85 -26.40 4.56 -10.74
CA ASP A 85 -27.11 3.57 -11.56
C ASP A 85 -28.41 4.15 -12.23
N ARG A 86 -28.66 5.48 -12.14
CA ARG A 86 -29.73 6.28 -12.77
C ARG A 86 -30.90 5.44 -13.35
N GLY A 87 -31.81 4.97 -12.50
CA GLY A 87 -32.98 4.15 -12.86
C GLY A 87 -33.71 3.60 -11.62
N PRO A 88 -34.69 2.67 -11.78
CA PRO A 88 -35.18 1.86 -10.65
C PRO A 88 -34.05 0.99 -10.15
N THR A 89 -33.25 1.52 -9.23
CA THR A 89 -32.03 0.87 -8.79
C THR A 89 -32.35 -0.34 -7.94
N SER A 90 -31.76 -1.48 -8.30
CA SER A 90 -31.78 -2.70 -7.51
C SER A 90 -31.03 -2.54 -6.17
N TRP A 91 -30.50 -1.35 -5.89
CA TRP A 91 -29.72 -0.96 -4.72
C TRP A 91 -30.50 -0.07 -3.75
N THR A 92 -31.68 -0.54 -3.37
CA THR A 92 -32.51 0.05 -2.32
C THR A 92 -32.17 -0.58 -0.97
N GLY A 93 -31.49 0.18 -0.10
CA GLY A 93 -30.96 -0.34 1.18
C GLY A 93 -29.78 -1.30 0.98
N PRO A 94 -29.07 -1.69 2.05
CA PRO A 94 -29.41 -1.52 3.47
C PRO A 94 -29.13 -0.12 4.03
N TYR A 95 -30.04 0.37 4.89
CA TYR A 95 -29.79 1.58 5.66
C TYR A 95 -28.87 1.27 6.86
N PRO A 96 -28.07 2.25 7.33
CA PRO A 96 -27.23 2.06 8.52
C PRO A 96 -28.02 1.61 9.75
N THR A 97 -29.29 2.03 9.88
CA THR A 97 -30.20 1.62 10.95
C THR A 97 -30.55 0.15 10.87
N THR A 98 -30.80 -0.40 9.67
CA THR A 98 -31.06 -1.82 9.45
C THR A 98 -29.86 -2.68 9.83
N ILE A 99 -28.65 -2.27 9.43
CA ILE A 99 -27.41 -3.00 9.76
C ILE A 99 -27.18 -2.98 11.28
N ARG A 100 -27.47 -1.86 11.96
CA ARG A 100 -27.33 -1.75 13.43
C ARG A 100 -28.41 -2.53 14.19
N GLY A 101 -29.62 -2.61 13.64
CA GLY A 101 -30.75 -3.31 14.25
C GLY A 101 -30.64 -4.83 14.15
N TRP A 102 -29.91 -5.37 13.17
CA TRP A 102 -29.62 -6.79 13.05
C TRP A 102 -28.25 -7.12 13.64
N ARG A 103 -28.26 -7.74 14.82
CA ARG A 103 -27.05 -8.08 15.60
C ARG A 103 -26.02 -8.83 14.76
N ASP A 104 -26.46 -9.84 14.03
CA ASP A 104 -25.56 -10.69 13.24
C ASP A 104 -24.95 -9.95 12.04
N LEU A 105 -25.68 -8.99 11.45
CA LEU A 105 -25.13 -8.11 10.41
C LEU A 105 -24.11 -7.12 10.95
N ALA A 106 -24.37 -6.54 12.12
CA ALA A 106 -23.42 -5.66 12.80
C ALA A 106 -22.13 -6.41 13.15
N GLU A 107 -22.28 -7.66 13.62
CA GLU A 107 -21.16 -8.56 13.89
C GLU A 107 -20.39 -8.92 12.61
N TYR A 108 -21.08 -9.25 11.52
CA TYR A 108 -20.45 -9.47 10.22
C TYR A 108 -19.60 -8.28 9.78
N VAL A 109 -20.13 -7.05 9.83
CA VAL A 109 -19.38 -5.85 9.43
C VAL A 109 -18.14 -5.64 10.32
N ARG A 110 -18.25 -5.91 11.62
CA ARG A 110 -17.13 -5.85 12.56
C ARG A 110 -16.04 -6.88 12.21
N LEU A 111 -16.43 -8.13 11.94
CA LEU A 111 -15.49 -9.19 11.53
C LEU A 111 -14.81 -8.83 10.20
N ARG A 112 -15.56 -8.30 9.23
CA ARG A 112 -15.00 -7.84 7.94
C ARG A 112 -14.00 -6.70 8.10
N ALA A 113 -14.26 -5.75 9.00
CA ALA A 113 -13.33 -4.67 9.29
C ALA A 113 -12.02 -5.19 9.92
N ALA A 114 -12.12 -6.19 10.81
CA ALA A 114 -10.96 -6.82 11.44
C ALA A 114 -10.12 -7.64 10.45
N GLU A 115 -10.77 -8.36 9.53
CA GLU A 115 -10.09 -9.15 8.49
C GLU A 115 -9.28 -8.28 7.52
N ALA A 116 -9.76 -7.06 7.22
CA ALA A 116 -9.09 -6.15 6.30
C ALA A 116 -7.68 -5.72 6.76
N HIS A 117 -7.46 -5.68 8.08
CA HIS A 117 -6.19 -5.27 8.68
C HIS A 117 -5.29 -6.46 9.06
N ARG A 118 -5.70 -7.70 8.79
CA ARG A 118 -4.92 -8.88 9.18
C ARG A 118 -3.76 -9.09 8.19
N PRO A 119 -2.49 -9.02 8.64
CA PRO A 119 -1.35 -9.23 7.75
C PRO A 119 -1.34 -10.68 7.24
N GLY A 120 -1.04 -10.86 5.95
CA GLY A 120 -0.85 -12.18 5.33
C GLY A 120 -2.11 -12.90 4.83
N ARG A 121 -3.33 -12.39 5.06
CA ARG A 121 -4.54 -12.98 4.46
C ARG A 121 -4.76 -12.38 3.05
N PRO A 122 -4.96 -13.19 2.01
CA PRO A 122 -5.25 -12.67 0.67
C PRO A 122 -6.52 -11.82 0.70
N LYS A 123 -6.45 -10.59 0.18
CA LYS A 123 -7.64 -9.74 0.00
C LYS A 123 -8.63 -10.51 -0.87
N ARG A 124 -9.89 -10.59 -0.41
CA ARG A 124 -10.97 -11.23 -1.18
C ARG A 124 -11.05 -10.61 -2.58
N PRO A 125 -11.28 -11.42 -3.64
CA PRO A 125 -11.47 -10.91 -4.99
C PRO A 125 -12.59 -9.87 -5.01
N ALA A 126 -12.35 -8.75 -5.70
CA ALA A 126 -13.36 -7.70 -5.85
C ALA A 126 -14.63 -8.26 -6.54
N PRO A 127 -15.83 -7.71 -6.28
CA PRO A 127 -17.08 -8.23 -6.83
C PRO A 127 -17.12 -8.24 -8.36
N SER A 128 -16.43 -7.30 -9.01
CA SER A 128 -16.28 -7.29 -10.47
C SER A 128 -15.51 -8.50 -11.00
N SER A 129 -14.55 -9.03 -10.23
CA SER A 129 -13.79 -10.23 -10.58
C SER A 129 -14.66 -11.48 -10.48
N ARG A 130 -15.52 -11.56 -9.45
CA ARG A 130 -16.47 -12.67 -9.28
C ARG A 130 -17.52 -12.69 -10.40
N LYS A 131 -18.08 -11.52 -10.74
CA LYS A 131 -19.02 -11.39 -11.88
C LYS A 131 -18.39 -11.83 -13.20
N ALA A 132 -17.11 -11.53 -13.43
CA ALA A 132 -16.42 -12.00 -14.62
C ALA A 132 -16.29 -13.53 -14.64
N ASP A 133 -15.98 -14.15 -13.49
CA ASP A 133 -15.91 -15.62 -13.38
C ASP A 133 -17.29 -16.28 -13.57
N GLU A 134 -18.35 -15.71 -12.98
CA GLU A 134 -19.74 -16.16 -13.17
C GLU A 134 -20.18 -16.10 -14.65
N ILE A 135 -19.81 -15.03 -15.37
CA ILE A 135 -20.08 -14.89 -16.80
C ILE A 135 -19.35 -15.97 -17.60
N VAL A 136 -18.08 -16.23 -17.27
CA VAL A 136 -17.29 -17.27 -17.93
C VAL A 136 -17.84 -18.67 -17.64
N ASP A 137 -18.33 -18.90 -16.44
CA ASP A 137 -18.91 -20.18 -16.03
C ASP A 137 -20.24 -20.47 -16.72
N GLY A 138 -21.01 -19.43 -17.06
CA GLY A 138 -22.28 -19.51 -17.80
C GLY A 138 -22.13 -19.86 -19.28
N ILE A 139 -20.91 -20.02 -19.81
CA ILE A 139 -20.68 -20.38 -21.21
C ILE A 139 -20.87 -21.89 -21.40
N GLU A 140 -21.83 -22.27 -22.26
CA GLU A 140 -22.18 -23.67 -22.55
C GLU A 140 -21.06 -24.42 -23.28
N ASN A 141 -20.37 -23.74 -24.21
CA ASN A 141 -19.27 -24.33 -24.96
C ASN A 141 -18.02 -24.48 -24.06
N LEU A 142 -17.62 -25.74 -23.83
CA LEU A 142 -16.47 -26.08 -23.00
C LEU A 142 -15.15 -25.50 -23.53
N HIS A 143 -14.97 -25.45 -24.85
CA HIS A 143 -13.73 -24.97 -25.47
C HIS A 143 -13.58 -23.46 -25.27
N ASP A 144 -14.63 -22.70 -25.60
CA ASP A 144 -14.64 -21.23 -25.44
C ASP A 144 -14.46 -20.84 -23.97
N ARG A 145 -15.09 -21.58 -23.06
CA ARG A 145 -14.92 -21.39 -21.61
C ARG A 145 -13.47 -21.63 -21.18
N ALA A 146 -12.83 -22.69 -21.66
CA ALA A 146 -11.43 -22.98 -21.32
C ALA A 146 -10.49 -21.88 -21.85
N GLN A 147 -10.69 -21.45 -23.09
CA GLN A 147 -9.90 -20.39 -23.71
C GLN A 147 -10.08 -19.06 -22.96
N LEU A 148 -11.30 -18.68 -22.60
CA LEU A 148 -11.56 -17.47 -21.84
C LEU A 148 -10.96 -17.53 -20.43
N ARG A 149 -11.03 -18.67 -19.75
CA ARG A 149 -10.37 -18.85 -18.44
C ARG A 149 -8.86 -18.65 -18.55
N GLU A 150 -8.23 -19.18 -19.59
CA GLU A 150 -6.80 -19.00 -19.82
C GLU A 150 -6.45 -17.52 -20.05
N VAL A 151 -7.20 -16.82 -20.90
CA VAL A 151 -6.98 -15.40 -21.18
C VAL A 151 -7.18 -14.55 -19.92
N VAL A 152 -8.22 -14.82 -19.13
CA VAL A 152 -8.48 -14.13 -17.86
C VAL A 152 -7.36 -14.42 -16.86
N ALA A 153 -6.86 -15.66 -16.78
CA ALA A 153 -5.75 -16.01 -15.90
C ALA A 153 -4.47 -15.26 -16.28
N LYS A 154 -4.11 -15.22 -17.56
CA LYS A 154 -2.97 -14.43 -18.07
C LYS A 154 -3.13 -12.94 -17.77
N GLY A 155 -4.32 -12.38 -17.98
CA GLY A 155 -4.61 -10.99 -17.64
C GLY A 155 -4.46 -10.68 -16.15
N ARG A 156 -4.88 -11.60 -15.27
CA ARG A 156 -4.71 -11.49 -13.81
C ARG A 156 -3.24 -11.57 -13.40
N GLU A 157 -2.46 -12.42 -14.04
CA GLU A 157 -1.02 -12.53 -13.80
C GLU A 157 -0.29 -11.25 -14.22
N ALA A 158 -0.52 -10.76 -15.44
CA ALA A 158 0.05 -9.51 -15.92
C ALA A 158 -0.31 -8.32 -15.02
N LYS A 159 -1.57 -8.25 -14.57
CA LYS A 159 -2.01 -7.22 -13.63
C LYS A 159 -1.27 -7.33 -12.29
N ARG A 160 -1.13 -8.53 -11.72
CA ARG A 160 -0.38 -8.73 -10.47
C ARG A 160 1.06 -8.29 -10.60
N GLN A 161 1.72 -8.63 -11.71
CA GLN A 161 3.09 -8.18 -11.99
C GLN A 161 3.16 -6.66 -12.05
N LEU A 162 2.22 -6.02 -12.75
CA LEU A 162 2.14 -4.56 -12.84
C LEU A 162 1.89 -3.89 -11.48
N ASP A 163 0.98 -4.43 -10.67
CA ASP A 163 0.70 -3.92 -9.32
C ASP A 163 1.96 -4.02 -8.44
N ILE A 164 2.67 -5.16 -8.46
CA ILE A 164 3.95 -5.35 -7.75
C ILE A 164 5.01 -4.36 -8.23
N MET A 165 5.17 -4.21 -9.55
CA MET A 165 6.12 -3.26 -10.12
C MET A 165 5.76 -1.83 -9.73
N THR A 166 4.48 -1.46 -9.75
CA THR A 166 4.02 -0.13 -9.35
C THR A 166 4.28 0.15 -7.87
N GLU A 167 4.02 -0.84 -7.00
CA GLU A 167 4.33 -0.72 -5.57
C GLU A 167 5.85 -0.64 -5.31
N ALA A 168 6.65 -1.41 -6.05
CA ALA A 168 8.10 -1.34 -5.98
C ALA A 168 8.61 0.04 -6.43
N LEU A 169 8.13 0.56 -7.57
CA LEU A 169 8.49 1.89 -8.08
C LEU A 169 8.09 3.01 -7.10
N ARG A 170 6.95 2.90 -6.42
CA ARG A 170 6.57 3.86 -5.37
C ARG A 170 7.52 3.86 -4.17
N LYS A 171 8.15 2.72 -3.87
CA LYS A 171 9.15 2.59 -2.80
C LYS A 171 10.54 3.05 -3.22
N TYR A 172 10.84 3.03 -4.52
CA TYR A 172 12.11 3.43 -5.11
C TYR A 172 11.90 4.51 -6.19
N PRO A 173 11.62 5.76 -5.80
CA PRO A 173 11.34 6.85 -6.74
C PRO A 173 12.56 7.25 -7.60
N GLU A 174 13.75 6.75 -7.26
CA GLU A 174 14.99 6.95 -8.03
C GLU A 174 15.04 6.14 -9.34
N ILE A 175 14.09 5.23 -9.57
CA ILE A 175 14.02 4.44 -10.79
C ILE A 175 13.44 5.29 -11.93
N ASP A 176 14.27 5.57 -12.94
CA ASP A 176 13.84 6.23 -14.18
C ASP A 176 12.92 5.31 -15.01
N ILE A 177 11.64 5.67 -15.04
CA ILE A 177 10.58 4.93 -15.74
C ILE A 177 10.71 5.07 -17.27
N GLU A 178 11.26 6.18 -17.77
CA GLU A 178 11.44 6.38 -19.21
C GLU A 178 12.60 5.53 -19.74
N ALA A 179 13.70 5.40 -18.98
CA ALA A 179 14.77 4.46 -19.31
C ALA A 179 14.28 3.00 -19.39
N LEU A 180 13.39 2.61 -18.47
CA LEU A 180 12.70 1.31 -18.48
C LEU A 180 11.83 1.10 -19.72
N ARG A 181 11.08 2.12 -20.14
CA ARG A 181 10.18 2.05 -21.30
C ARG A 181 10.95 1.91 -22.61
N GLU A 182 12.13 2.50 -22.69
CA GLU A 182 13.02 2.44 -23.86
C GLU A 182 13.83 1.14 -23.95
N GLY A 183 13.63 0.18 -23.03
CA GLY A 183 14.36 -1.08 -23.02
C GLY A 183 15.85 -0.93 -22.71
N ARG A 184 16.26 0.23 -22.16
CA ARG A 184 17.64 0.42 -21.71
C ARG A 184 17.82 -0.44 -20.47
N SER A 185 18.65 -1.47 -20.59
CA SER A 185 19.03 -2.31 -19.47
C SER A 185 19.60 -1.44 -18.35
N PHE A 186 19.05 -1.57 -17.14
CA PHE A 186 19.69 -1.05 -15.95
C PHE A 186 21.16 -1.45 -16.00
N ALA A 187 22.07 -0.49 -15.88
CA ALA A 187 23.45 -0.81 -15.55
C ALA A 187 23.37 -1.62 -14.25
N ALA A 188 23.64 -2.91 -14.36
CA ALA A 188 23.40 -3.87 -13.30
C ALA A 188 24.23 -3.52 -12.06
N LYS A 189 23.60 -2.85 -11.10
CA LYS A 189 24.00 -2.81 -9.68
C LYS A 189 22.76 -2.65 -8.80
N VAL A 190 21.85 -3.62 -8.88
CA VAL A 190 20.94 -3.90 -7.76
C VAL A 190 21.74 -4.70 -6.74
N GLN A 191 22.35 -4.00 -5.78
CA GLN A 191 22.89 -4.62 -4.58
C GLN A 191 22.50 -3.78 -3.36
N GLY A 192 21.44 -4.23 -2.67
CA GLY A 192 21.21 -3.99 -1.25
C GLY A 192 21.09 -2.54 -0.76
N PRO A 193 20.78 -2.35 0.54
CA PRO A 193 20.73 -1.05 1.18
C PRO A 193 22.16 -0.60 1.52
N GLN A 194 22.98 -0.36 0.50
CA GLN A 194 24.09 0.57 0.61
C GLN A 194 23.78 1.65 -0.41
N ALA A 195 23.37 2.81 0.11
CA ALA A 195 23.24 4.03 -0.67
C ALA A 195 24.42 4.08 -1.65
N GLN A 196 24.13 4.03 -2.95
CA GLN A 196 25.14 4.34 -3.94
C GLN A 196 25.54 5.77 -3.63
N SER A 197 26.68 5.92 -2.95
CA SER A 197 27.23 7.22 -2.62
C SER A 197 27.29 7.97 -3.94
N ALA A 198 26.60 9.12 -4.03
CA ALA A 198 26.65 9.99 -5.22
C ALA A 198 28.10 10.47 -5.55
N ILE A 199 29.06 10.05 -4.73
CA ILE A 199 30.47 10.36 -4.71
C ILE A 199 31.20 9.20 -5.39
N GLY A 200 31.79 9.47 -6.56
CA GLY A 200 32.61 8.51 -7.26
C GLY A 200 33.92 8.19 -6.50
N PRO A 201 34.65 7.14 -6.89
CA PRO A 201 35.91 6.77 -6.23
C PRO A 201 36.97 7.87 -6.31
N GLU A 202 36.95 8.72 -7.35
CA GLU A 202 37.82 9.89 -7.46
C GLU A 202 37.41 11.01 -6.51
N ASP A 203 36.11 11.22 -6.31
CA ASP A 203 35.59 12.21 -5.38
C ASP A 203 35.93 11.82 -3.93
N VAL A 204 35.87 10.53 -3.59
CA VAL A 204 36.33 10.02 -2.28
C VAL A 204 37.81 10.33 -2.05
N LYS A 205 38.67 10.20 -3.06
CA LYS A 205 40.09 10.56 -2.94
C LYS A 205 40.30 12.07 -2.76
N LEU A 206 39.47 12.90 -3.37
CA LEU A 206 39.52 14.35 -3.19
C LEU A 206 39.05 14.73 -1.77
N ILE A 207 37.98 14.12 -1.27
CA ILE A 207 37.48 14.35 0.08
C ILE A 207 38.50 13.87 1.12
N ARG A 208 39.14 12.72 0.92
CA ARG A 208 40.25 12.26 1.79
C ARG A 208 41.40 13.25 1.85
N ARG A 209 41.82 13.80 0.70
CA ARG A 209 42.85 14.84 0.65
C ARG A 209 42.40 16.12 1.35
N LEU A 210 41.14 16.52 1.19
CA LEU A 210 40.60 17.66 1.91
C LEU A 210 40.61 17.46 3.43
N VAL A 211 40.15 16.31 3.92
CA VAL A 211 40.16 15.98 5.35
C VAL A 211 41.59 15.93 5.90
N ALA A 212 42.54 15.38 5.15
CA ALA A 212 43.95 15.36 5.55
C ALA A 212 44.50 16.78 5.75
N ARG A 213 44.27 17.68 4.80
CA ARG A 213 44.67 19.10 4.91
C ARG A 213 43.98 19.83 6.06
N LEU A 214 42.70 19.56 6.29
CA LEU A 214 41.93 20.15 7.40
C LEU A 214 42.30 19.58 8.79
N ARG A 215 43.16 18.56 8.85
CA ARG A 215 43.71 17.99 10.10
C ARG A 215 45.20 18.30 10.28
N ASP A 216 45.86 18.82 9.26
CA ASP A 216 47.28 19.16 9.30
C ASP A 216 47.47 20.51 9.99
N SER A 217 48.12 20.51 11.16
CA SER A 217 48.39 21.74 11.91
C SER A 217 49.28 22.70 11.13
N ASP A 218 50.24 22.18 10.37
CA ASP A 218 51.25 23.00 9.70
C ASP A 218 50.64 23.75 8.51
N GLU A 219 49.75 23.09 7.75
CA GLU A 219 48.99 23.75 6.68
C GLU A 219 47.95 24.73 7.23
N LEU A 220 47.30 24.42 8.35
CA LEU A 220 46.28 25.29 8.94
C LEU A 220 46.87 26.55 9.58
N ASP A 221 48.04 26.45 10.19
CA ASP A 221 48.75 27.59 10.79
C ASP A 221 49.09 28.67 9.75
N GLU A 222 49.36 28.29 8.49
CA GLU A 222 49.56 29.25 7.38
C GLU A 222 48.33 30.14 7.12
N PHE A 223 47.14 29.69 7.51
CA PHE A 223 45.87 30.40 7.35
C PHE A 223 45.30 30.95 8.68
N ASP A 224 46.10 31.00 9.75
CA ASP A 224 45.66 31.31 11.14
C ASP A 224 44.58 30.34 11.68
N LEU A 225 44.52 29.10 11.18
CA LEU A 225 43.50 28.10 11.56
C LEU A 225 44.08 27.03 12.48
N ILE A 226 43.23 26.46 13.33
CA ILE A 226 43.56 25.33 14.20
C ILE A 226 42.48 24.25 14.12
N TYR A 227 42.90 22.98 14.10
CA TYR A 227 42.00 21.84 14.24
C TYR A 227 41.91 21.42 15.71
N ARG A 228 40.77 21.63 16.37
CA ARG A 228 40.60 21.27 17.78
C ARG A 228 39.18 20.87 18.14
N GLY A 229 39.02 19.64 18.62
CA GLY A 229 37.72 19.09 19.03
C GLY A 229 36.82 18.76 17.83
N GLY A 230 37.41 18.25 16.75
CA GLY A 230 36.69 17.85 15.55
C GLY A 230 36.24 19.00 14.65
N ARG A 231 36.75 20.21 14.83
CA ARG A 231 36.39 21.42 14.08
C ARG A 231 37.61 22.22 13.69
N VAL A 232 37.49 22.97 12.60
CA VAL A 232 38.52 23.92 12.13
C VAL A 232 38.06 25.32 12.48
N LYS A 233 38.89 26.08 13.21
CA LYS A 233 38.54 27.43 13.65
C LYS A 233 39.77 28.33 13.69
N ARG A 234 39.57 29.64 13.69
CA ARG A 234 40.64 30.60 13.95
C ARG A 234 40.99 30.61 15.44
N GLU A 235 42.24 30.91 15.79
CA GLU A 235 42.62 31.12 17.20
C GLU A 235 41.78 32.27 17.81
N GLY A 236 40.97 31.96 18.83
CA GLY A 236 40.04 32.91 19.46
C GLY A 236 38.82 33.34 18.62
N GLY A 237 38.60 32.74 17.44
CA GLY A 237 37.56 33.14 16.49
C GLY A 237 36.40 32.16 16.31
N LEU A 238 35.61 32.42 15.26
CA LEU A 238 34.47 31.60 14.83
C LEU A 238 34.94 30.29 14.18
N ASP A 239 34.09 29.27 14.24
CA ASP A 239 34.31 27.97 13.61
C ASP A 239 34.18 28.14 12.08
N LEU A 240 35.25 27.81 11.34
CA LEU A 240 35.26 27.80 9.87
C LEU A 240 34.58 26.54 9.34
N VAL A 241 34.87 25.40 9.97
CA VAL A 241 34.21 24.13 9.70
C VAL A 241 33.71 23.58 11.04
N PRO A 242 32.40 23.55 11.29
CA PRO A 242 31.83 23.02 12.51
C PRO A 242 32.04 21.50 12.60
N PRO A 243 31.92 20.92 13.81
CA PRO A 243 32.21 19.51 14.03
C PRO A 243 31.26 18.56 13.30
N GLU A 244 30.03 18.97 13.02
CA GLU A 244 29.07 18.18 12.24
C GLU A 244 29.47 18.05 10.77
N GLU A 245 30.02 19.12 10.20
CA GLU A 245 30.51 19.14 8.82
C GLU A 245 31.80 18.32 8.68
N MET A 246 32.72 18.42 9.65
CA MET A 246 33.90 17.55 9.67
C MET A 246 33.53 16.06 9.76
N ARG A 247 32.57 15.69 10.61
CA ARG A 247 32.07 14.31 10.70
C ARG A 247 31.41 13.84 9.40
N LEU A 248 30.71 14.72 8.69
CA LEU A 248 30.19 14.41 7.36
C LEU A 248 31.32 14.17 6.36
N LEU A 249 32.35 15.02 6.31
CA LEU A 249 33.49 14.84 5.42
C LEU A 249 34.25 13.54 5.71
N GLU A 250 34.43 13.18 6.97
CA GLU A 250 35.06 11.94 7.40
C GLU A 250 34.24 10.70 6.99
N ARG A 251 32.91 10.77 7.11
CA ARG A 251 31.98 9.75 6.59
C ARG A 251 32.10 9.56 5.09
N LEU A 252 32.05 10.67 4.35
CA LEU A 252 32.12 10.65 2.89
C LEU A 252 33.52 10.20 2.39
N ALA A 253 34.57 10.43 3.19
CA ALA A 253 35.91 9.91 2.95
C ALA A 253 36.07 8.41 3.29
N GLY A 254 35.10 7.80 3.97
CA GLY A 254 35.19 6.43 4.49
C GLY A 254 36.25 6.28 5.58
N LEU A 255 36.40 7.29 6.44
CA LEU A 255 37.34 7.32 7.56
C LEU A 255 36.66 7.02 8.92
N GLU A 256 35.36 6.72 8.94
CA GLU A 256 34.67 6.24 10.14
C GLU A 256 35.15 4.82 10.49
N GLY A 257 36.02 4.75 11.50
CA GLY A 257 36.58 3.50 12.02
C GLY A 257 37.77 3.67 12.98
N THR A 258 38.21 4.90 13.29
CA THR A 258 39.40 5.13 14.15
C THR A 258 39.14 6.11 15.30
N ALA A 259 37.92 6.25 15.81
CA ALA A 259 37.61 7.20 16.88
C ALA A 259 36.59 6.69 17.91
N GLU A 260 36.62 5.38 18.20
CA GLU A 260 36.04 4.79 19.42
C GLU A 260 37.07 3.81 20.00
N GLU A 261 38.18 4.32 20.51
CA GLU A 261 39.03 3.69 21.53
C GLU A 261 40.07 4.75 21.96
N ASP A 262 39.64 5.61 22.89
CA ASP A 262 40.37 6.13 24.06
C ASP A 262 39.59 7.27 24.74
#